data_AF-A0A852J5A6-F1
#
_entry.id   AF-A0A852J5A6-F1
#
_cell.length_a   1.000
_cell.length_b   1.000
_cell.length_c   1.000
_cell.angle_alpha   90.00
_cell.angle_beta   90.00
_cell.angle_gamma   90.00
#
_symmetry.space_group_name_H-M   'P 1'
#
loop_
_entity.id
_entity.type
_entity.pdbx_description
1 polymer ?
#
loop_
_entity_poly.entity_id
_entity_poly.type
_entity_poly.pdbx_seq_one_letter_code
_entity_poly.pdbx_strand_id
1 'polypeptide(L)'
;LGGTAPAWWHFSCALQTFKQSNISRLCPDAQCLFAFYGGDSAYHRYLVALQLFNLFMFFWLANFSLALGQVTLAGAFSSYYWAFKKPDDLPAFPLFSSFSRALRYHTGSLAFGSLLLAIVQVVRVLLEYLDHRLKAADNRVAKFLLGCLKCCFWCLEKFLKFLNRNAYIMIAVYGTNFCSSARSAFFLLMRNIIR
;
A
#
# COMPACT_ATOMS: atom_id res chain seq x y z
N LEU A 1 -6.45 43.13 22.40
CA LEU A 1 -7.22 43.99 21.47
C LEU A 1 -7.85 43.05 20.44
N GLY A 2 -8.93 42.34 20.71
CA GLY A 2 -10.20 42.86 21.22
C GLY A 2 -11.00 43.44 20.05
N GLY A 3 -11.39 42.60 19.09
CA GLY A 3 -12.19 43.00 17.93
C GLY A 3 -13.05 41.83 17.49
N THR A 4 -14.34 41.91 17.78
CA THR A 4 -15.38 40.98 17.38
C THR A 4 -15.43 40.85 15.86
N ALA A 5 -15.18 39.65 15.34
CA ALA A 5 -15.39 39.35 13.92
C ALA A 5 -16.90 39.45 13.60
N PRO A 6 -17.35 40.36 12.71
CA PRO A 6 -18.77 40.51 12.39
C PRO A 6 -19.29 39.30 11.59
N ALA A 7 -20.57 38.95 11.74
CA ALA A 7 -21.22 37.71 11.27
C ALA A 7 -21.22 37.42 9.73
N TRP A 8 -20.37 38.06 8.94
CA TRP A 8 -20.34 38.00 7.47
C TRP A 8 -19.19 37.17 6.89
N TRP A 9 -18.36 36.52 7.70
CA TRP A 9 -17.20 35.71 7.24
C TRP A 9 -17.56 34.43 6.49
N HIS A 10 -18.85 34.15 6.27
CA HIS A 10 -19.35 32.95 5.62
C HIS A 10 -20.01 33.20 4.25
N PHE A 11 -19.66 34.28 3.55
CA PHE A 11 -20.11 34.47 2.17
C PHE A 11 -19.09 33.92 1.18
N SER A 12 -19.44 32.84 0.49
CA SER A 12 -18.69 32.35 -0.68
C SER A 12 -18.68 33.44 -1.75
N CYS A 13 -17.52 33.99 -2.05
CA CYS A 13 -17.34 35.00 -3.07
C CYS A 13 -16.72 34.37 -4.33
N ALA A 14 -17.29 34.62 -5.50
CA ALA A 14 -16.71 34.20 -6.77
C ALA A 14 -15.74 35.30 -7.28
N LEU A 15 -14.50 34.92 -7.59
CA LEU A 15 -13.45 35.84 -8.04
C LEU A 15 -13.88 36.65 -9.28
N GLN A 16 -14.70 36.05 -10.16
CA GLN A 16 -15.17 36.67 -11.40
C GLN A 16 -16.18 37.82 -11.16
N THR A 17 -17.03 37.72 -10.14
CA THR A 17 -18.06 38.75 -9.85
C THR A 17 -17.62 39.75 -8.78
N PHE A 18 -16.52 39.50 -8.07
CA PHE A 18 -16.05 40.33 -6.96
C PHE A 18 -15.64 41.76 -7.35
N LYS A 19 -15.05 41.96 -8.53
CA LYS A 19 -14.67 43.30 -9.02
C LYS A 19 -15.88 44.16 -9.41
N GLN A 20 -17.04 43.54 -9.62
CA GLN A 20 -18.23 44.20 -10.15
C GLN A 20 -19.36 44.31 -9.12
N SER A 21 -19.23 43.65 -7.97
CA SER A 21 -20.21 43.69 -6.90
C SER A 21 -20.09 44.96 -6.05
N ASN A 22 -21.20 45.40 -5.45
CA ASN A 22 -21.23 46.58 -4.56
C ASN A 22 -20.34 46.43 -3.31
N ILE A 23 -19.89 45.21 -3.01
CA ILE A 23 -19.04 44.89 -1.86
C ILE A 23 -17.67 45.58 -1.94
N SER A 24 -17.06 45.64 -3.12
CA SER A 24 -15.78 46.32 -3.32
C SER A 24 -15.90 47.86 -3.26
N ARG A 25 -17.12 48.41 -3.35
CA ARG A 25 -17.40 49.84 -3.10
C ARG A 25 -17.76 50.13 -1.64
N LEU A 26 -18.37 49.17 -0.94
CA LEU A 26 -18.76 49.33 0.46
C LEU A 26 -17.59 49.11 1.43
N CYS A 27 -16.62 48.27 1.06
CA CYS A 27 -15.44 47.95 1.87
C CYS A 27 -14.18 47.87 0.98
N PRO A 28 -13.33 48.92 0.95
CA PRO A 28 -12.14 48.95 0.09
C PRO A 28 -11.04 47.94 0.50
N ASP A 29 -11.02 47.50 1.76
CA ASP A 29 -10.03 46.54 2.28
C ASP A 29 -10.44 45.06 2.16
N ALA A 30 -11.62 44.77 1.57
CA ALA A 30 -12.08 43.40 1.42
C ALA A 30 -11.30 42.67 0.31
N GLN A 31 -10.75 41.49 0.61
CA GLN A 31 -10.04 40.65 -0.35
C GLN A 31 -10.75 39.29 -0.51
N CYS A 32 -11.10 38.94 -1.75
CA CYS A 32 -11.57 37.61 -2.09
C CYS A 32 -10.37 36.68 -2.28
N LEU A 33 -9.97 35.97 -1.23
CA LEU A 33 -8.87 35.01 -1.27
C LEU A 33 -9.36 33.66 -1.77
N PHE A 34 -8.51 32.99 -2.57
CA PHE A 34 -8.77 31.62 -3.00
C PHE A 34 -8.62 30.68 -1.79
N ALA A 35 -9.74 30.15 -1.30
CA ALA A 35 -9.74 29.27 -0.12
C ALA A 35 -9.67 27.78 -0.49
N PHE A 36 -10.39 27.35 -1.53
CA PHE A 36 -10.45 25.94 -1.92
C PHE A 36 -11.01 25.79 -3.34
N TYR A 37 -10.58 24.77 -4.09
CA TYR A 37 -11.26 24.30 -5.31
C TYR A 37 -12.53 23.53 -4.89
N GLY A 38 -13.50 24.25 -4.33
CA GLY A 38 -14.69 23.67 -3.69
C GLY A 38 -15.91 23.74 -4.57
N GLY A 39 -16.31 22.60 -5.12
CA GLY A 39 -17.62 22.39 -5.73
C GLY A 39 -17.82 20.91 -6.01
N ASP A 40 -19.07 20.43 -5.85
CA ASP A 40 -19.57 19.10 -6.23
C ASP A 40 -19.35 18.81 -7.72
N SER A 41 -18.09 18.61 -8.08
CA SER A 41 -17.64 18.44 -9.46
C SER A 41 -16.96 17.09 -9.58
N ALA A 42 -17.25 16.38 -10.68
CA ALA A 42 -16.68 15.07 -10.98
C ALA A 42 -15.15 15.01 -10.80
N TYR A 43 -14.47 16.14 -11.02
CA TYR A 43 -13.03 16.31 -10.79
C TYR A 43 -12.57 16.00 -9.36
N HIS A 44 -13.34 16.40 -8.33
CA HIS A 44 -12.96 16.14 -6.95
C HIS A 44 -13.06 14.63 -6.61
N ARG A 45 -14.01 13.93 -7.23
CA ARG A 45 -14.18 12.47 -7.13
C ARG A 45 -13.06 11.72 -7.88
N TYR A 46 -12.63 12.21 -9.04
CA TYR A 46 -11.49 11.67 -9.78
C TYR A 46 -10.16 11.88 -9.05
N LEU A 47 -9.92 13.05 -8.44
CA LEU A 47 -8.72 13.33 -7.65
C LEU A 47 -8.57 12.37 -6.47
N VAL A 48 -9.66 12.16 -5.70
CA VAL A 48 -9.67 11.20 -4.58
C VAL A 48 -9.46 9.77 -5.07
N ALA A 49 -10.12 9.36 -6.16
CA ALA A 49 -9.91 8.03 -6.74
C ALA A 49 -8.46 7.82 -7.20
N LEU A 50 -7.85 8.84 -7.81
CA LEU A 50 -6.47 8.81 -8.29
C LEU A 50 -5.47 8.79 -7.13
N GLN A 51 -5.75 9.50 -6.03
CA GLN A 51 -4.95 9.41 -4.81
C GLN A 51 -5.05 8.03 -4.15
N LEU A 52 -6.25 7.43 -4.06
CA LEU A 52 -6.42 6.07 -3.54
C LEU A 52 -5.71 5.04 -4.42
N PHE A 53 -5.81 5.18 -5.74
CA PHE A 53 -5.10 4.33 -6.69
C PHE A 53 -3.57 4.45 -6.53
N ASN A 54 -3.03 5.66 -6.42
CA ASN A 54 -1.59 5.88 -6.20
C ASN A 54 -1.11 5.27 -4.87
N LEU A 55 -1.88 5.41 -3.80
CA LEU A 55 -1.56 4.79 -2.50
C LEU A 55 -1.56 3.25 -2.60
N PHE A 56 -2.58 2.69 -3.25
CA PHE A 56 -2.65 1.24 -3.49
C PHE A 56 -1.46 0.75 -4.30
N MET A 57 -1.14 1.44 -5.41
CA MET A 57 -0.03 1.08 -6.28
C MET A 57 1.32 1.22 -5.55
N PHE A 58 1.48 2.25 -4.71
CA PHE A 58 2.66 2.43 -3.87
C PHE A 58 2.84 1.27 -2.88
N PHE A 59 1.78 0.89 -2.15
CA PHE A 59 1.83 -0.25 -1.24
C PHE A 59 2.14 -1.55 -1.98
N TRP A 60 1.54 -1.75 -3.16
CA TRP A 60 1.79 -2.92 -3.98
C TRP A 60 3.25 -3.00 -4.47
N LEU A 61 3.76 -1.91 -5.04
CA LEU A 61 5.14 -1.83 -5.53
C LEU A 61 6.16 -1.95 -4.39
N ALA A 62 5.88 -1.39 -3.21
CA ALA A 62 6.72 -1.55 -2.03
C ALA A 62 6.81 -3.02 -1.57
N ASN A 63 5.68 -3.74 -1.54
CA ASN A 63 5.68 -5.17 -1.22
C ASN A 63 6.37 -6.00 -2.33
N PHE A 64 6.23 -5.58 -3.59
CA PHE A 64 6.89 -6.22 -4.73
C PHE A 64 8.40 -6.06 -4.68
N SER A 65 8.92 -4.84 -4.42
CA SER A 65 10.36 -4.58 -4.36
C SER A 65 11.02 -5.32 -3.19
N LEU A 66 10.34 -5.39 -2.03
CA LEU A 66 10.78 -6.21 -0.90
C LEU A 66 10.86 -7.70 -1.25
N ALA A 67 9.84 -8.23 -1.92
CA ALA A 67 9.81 -9.62 -2.38
C ALA A 67 10.94 -9.92 -3.37
N LEU A 68 11.13 -9.03 -4.35
CA LEU A 68 12.16 -9.14 -5.36
C LEU A 68 13.56 -9.09 -4.75
N GLY A 69 13.79 -8.22 -3.77
CA GLY A 69 15.05 -8.15 -3.02
C GLY A 69 15.37 -9.45 -2.30
N GLN A 70 14.40 -10.04 -1.60
CA GLN A 70 14.57 -11.31 -0.87
C GLN A 70 14.90 -12.48 -1.82
N VAL A 71 14.19 -12.59 -2.96
CA VAL A 71 14.44 -13.64 -3.95
C VAL A 71 15.78 -13.47 -4.65
N THR A 72 16.13 -12.24 -5.01
CA THR A 72 17.40 -11.94 -5.68
C THR A 72 18.58 -12.29 -4.79
N LEU A 73 18.50 -11.93 -3.50
CA LEU A 73 19.53 -12.24 -2.52
C LEU A 73 19.66 -13.76 -2.31
N ALA A 74 18.53 -14.46 -2.13
CA ALA A 74 18.51 -15.92 -1.99
C ALA A 74 19.07 -16.64 -3.22
N GLY A 75 18.70 -16.19 -4.42
CA GLY A 75 19.18 -16.74 -5.69
C GLY A 75 20.66 -16.47 -5.94
N ALA A 76 21.17 -15.31 -5.55
CA ALA A 76 22.59 -14.97 -5.65
C ALA A 76 23.44 -15.83 -4.70
N PHE A 77 23.01 -15.99 -3.43
CA PHE A 77 23.70 -16.87 -2.48
C PHE A 77 23.66 -18.33 -2.92
N SER A 78 22.52 -18.82 -3.40
CA SER A 78 22.39 -20.18 -3.93
C SER A 78 23.34 -20.39 -5.11
N SER A 79 23.37 -19.46 -6.06
CA SER A 79 24.25 -19.56 -7.25
C SER A 79 25.73 -19.52 -6.86
N TYR A 80 26.10 -18.77 -5.81
CA TYR A 80 27.48 -18.73 -5.30
C TYR A 80 27.88 -20.00 -4.53
N TYR A 81 26.97 -20.54 -3.71
CA TYR A 81 27.24 -21.72 -2.87
C TYR A 81 27.38 -23.00 -3.72
N TRP A 82 26.53 -23.16 -4.75
CA TRP A 82 26.53 -24.33 -5.63
C TRP A 82 27.44 -24.21 -6.87
N ALA A 83 28.26 -23.16 -6.99
CA ALA A 83 29.28 -23.06 -8.03
C ALA A 83 30.47 -23.98 -7.69
N PHE A 84 30.57 -25.13 -8.38
CA PHE A 84 31.60 -26.14 -8.16
C PHE A 84 32.98 -25.76 -8.73
N LYS A 85 33.06 -24.93 -9.78
CA LYS A 85 34.31 -24.35 -10.30
C LYS A 85 34.32 -22.84 -10.14
N LYS A 86 35.38 -22.31 -9.51
CA LYS A 86 35.69 -20.87 -9.44
C LYS A 86 36.97 -20.64 -10.26
N PRO A 87 37.00 -19.75 -11.29
CA PRO A 87 36.07 -18.64 -11.57
C PRO A 87 35.15 -18.83 -12.80
N ASP A 88 35.28 -19.90 -13.58
CA ASP A 88 34.63 -20.02 -14.91
C ASP A 88 33.08 -20.04 -14.88
N ASP A 89 32.47 -20.46 -13.76
CA ASP A 89 31.00 -20.56 -13.62
C ASP A 89 30.35 -19.33 -12.96
N LEU A 90 31.12 -18.30 -12.56
CA LEU A 90 30.60 -17.11 -11.91
C LEU A 90 30.44 -15.95 -12.92
N PRO A 91 29.21 -15.50 -13.25
CA PRO A 91 29.04 -14.29 -14.05
C PRO A 91 29.57 -13.06 -13.29
N ALA A 92 30.17 -12.10 -13.99
CA ALA A 92 30.81 -10.91 -13.42
C ALA A 92 29.92 -10.09 -12.44
N PHE A 93 28.59 -10.19 -12.58
CA PHE A 93 27.61 -9.61 -11.66
C PHE A 93 26.53 -10.65 -11.27
N PRO A 94 26.78 -11.53 -10.27
CA PRO A 94 25.86 -12.59 -9.89
C PRO A 94 24.54 -12.07 -9.32
N LEU A 95 24.56 -10.88 -8.72
CA LEU A 95 23.36 -10.17 -8.24
C LEU A 95 22.47 -9.73 -9.40
N PHE A 96 23.04 -9.09 -10.43
CA PHE A 96 22.27 -8.56 -11.56
C PHE A 96 21.74 -9.68 -12.46
N SER A 97 22.53 -10.74 -12.66
CA SER A 97 22.10 -11.95 -13.37
C SER A 97 20.96 -12.67 -12.66
N SER A 98 21.07 -12.85 -11.33
CA SER A 98 20.01 -13.45 -10.52
C SER A 98 18.75 -12.59 -10.46
N PHE A 99 18.90 -11.26 -10.38
CA PHE A 99 17.79 -10.30 -10.44
C PHE A 99 17.05 -10.37 -11.78
N SER A 100 17.78 -10.36 -12.89
CA SER A 100 17.21 -10.45 -14.24
C SER A 100 16.49 -11.77 -14.45
N ARG A 101 17.04 -12.89 -13.99
CA ARG A 101 16.41 -14.22 -14.06
C ARG A 101 15.15 -14.29 -13.18
N ALA A 102 15.19 -13.74 -11.98
CA ALA A 102 14.03 -13.65 -11.10
C ALA A 102 12.90 -12.79 -11.71
N LEU A 103 13.24 -11.65 -12.32
CA LEU A 103 12.28 -10.84 -13.05
C LEU A 103 11.72 -11.56 -14.28
N ARG A 104 12.55 -12.20 -15.09
CA ARG A 104 12.08 -12.75 -16.36
C ARG A 104 11.20 -13.99 -16.20
N TYR A 105 11.48 -14.84 -15.22
CA TYR A 105 10.77 -16.12 -15.03
C TYR A 105 9.77 -16.11 -13.87
N HIS A 106 9.92 -15.20 -12.91
CA HIS A 106 9.12 -15.23 -11.68
C HIS A 106 8.40 -13.91 -11.35
N THR A 107 8.40 -12.91 -12.23
CA THR A 107 7.67 -11.65 -11.98
C THR A 107 6.18 -11.87 -11.75
N GLY A 108 5.50 -12.72 -12.52
CA GLY A 108 4.06 -12.95 -12.35
C GLY A 108 3.70 -13.52 -10.96
N SER A 109 4.52 -14.47 -10.51
CA SER A 109 4.48 -15.08 -9.17
C SER A 109 4.66 -14.03 -8.07
N LEU A 110 5.71 -13.21 -8.20
CA LEU A 110 6.07 -12.17 -7.25
C LEU A 110 5.01 -11.07 -7.20
N ALA A 111 4.47 -10.69 -8.35
CA ALA A 111 3.44 -9.67 -8.51
C ALA A 111 2.12 -10.09 -7.86
N PHE A 112 1.71 -11.35 -8.00
CA PHE A 112 0.51 -11.86 -7.37
C PHE A 112 0.67 -11.98 -5.84
N GLY A 113 1.81 -12.52 -5.37
CA GLY A 113 2.11 -12.61 -3.94
C GLY A 113 2.17 -11.24 -3.26
N SER A 114 2.78 -10.24 -3.90
CA SER A 114 2.82 -8.87 -3.41
C SER A 114 1.46 -8.18 -3.46
N LEU A 115 0.61 -8.48 -4.45
CA LEU A 115 -0.74 -7.94 -4.57
C LEU A 115 -1.63 -8.39 -3.40
N LEU A 116 -1.63 -9.70 -3.11
CA LEU A 116 -2.37 -10.25 -1.98
C LEU A 116 -1.92 -9.62 -0.65
N LEU A 117 -0.61 -9.46 -0.48
CA LEU A 117 -0.06 -8.86 0.73
C LEU A 117 -0.40 -7.36 0.86
N ALA A 118 -0.39 -6.63 -0.25
CA ALA A 118 -0.77 -5.22 -0.30
C ALA A 118 -2.25 -5.02 0.04
N ILE A 119 -3.14 -5.87 -0.48
CA ILE A 119 -4.59 -5.82 -0.15
C ILE A 119 -4.80 -5.96 1.36
N VAL A 120 -4.17 -6.95 2.00
CA VAL A 120 -4.31 -7.16 3.45
C VAL A 120 -3.72 -6.01 4.27
N GLN A 121 -2.59 -5.45 3.85
CA GLN A 121 -2.01 -4.26 4.50
C GLN A 121 -2.93 -3.05 4.41
N VAL A 122 -3.55 -2.80 3.24
CA VAL A 122 -4.51 -1.72 3.05
C VAL A 122 -5.74 -1.92 3.94
N VAL A 123 -6.27 -3.14 4.04
CA VAL A 123 -7.39 -3.46 4.95
C VAL A 123 -7.02 -3.20 6.40
N ARG A 124 -5.81 -3.55 6.84
CA ARG A 124 -5.34 -3.28 8.22
C ARG A 124 -5.26 -1.78 8.51
N VAL A 125 -4.70 -1.00 7.59
CA VAL A 125 -4.62 0.47 7.71
C VAL A 125 -6.02 1.09 7.73
N LEU A 126 -6.93 0.59 6.91
CA LEU A 126 -8.32 1.04 6.88
C LEU A 126 -9.05 0.74 8.20
N LEU A 127 -8.88 -0.45 8.76
CA LEU A 127 -9.45 -0.82 10.07
C LEU A 127 -8.91 0.07 11.19
N GLU A 128 -7.62 0.42 11.15
CA GLU A 128 -7.00 1.33 12.12
C GLU A 128 -7.50 2.77 11.96
N TYR A 129 -7.74 3.21 10.72
CA TYR A 129 -8.39 4.49 10.44
C TYR A 129 -9.84 4.54 10.96
N LEU A 130 -10.60 3.46 10.74
CA LEU A 130 -11.97 3.33 11.24
C LEU A 130 -11.98 3.34 12.78
N ASP A 131 -11.09 2.59 13.44
CA ASP A 131 -10.95 2.62 14.90
C ASP A 131 -10.72 4.05 15.42
N HIS A 132 -9.84 4.82 14.76
CA HIS A 132 -9.58 6.21 15.15
C HIS A 132 -10.80 7.13 14.96
N ARG A 133 -11.63 6.89 13.94
CA ARG A 133 -12.87 7.64 13.72
C ARG A 133 -13.97 7.23 14.71
N LEU A 134 -14.09 5.94 15.00
CA LEU A 134 -15.07 5.37 15.92
C LEU A 134 -14.74 5.62 17.38
N LYS A 135 -13.50 6.00 17.74
CA LYS A 135 -13.20 6.53 19.08
C LYS A 135 -14.06 7.76 19.45
N ALA A 136 -14.54 8.51 18.46
CA ALA A 136 -15.46 9.62 18.67
C ALA A 136 -16.93 9.21 18.89
N ALA A 137 -17.32 7.95 18.59
CA ALA A 137 -18.69 7.44 18.72
C ALA A 137 -18.76 6.32 19.76
N ASP A 138 -19.64 6.42 20.76
CA ASP A 138 -19.65 5.50 21.91
C ASP A 138 -20.50 4.24 21.72
N ASN A 139 -20.13 3.39 20.77
CA ASN A 139 -20.78 2.09 20.55
C ASN A 139 -19.87 0.93 21.01
N ARG A 140 -20.13 0.38 22.20
CA ARG A 140 -19.33 -0.71 22.83
C ARG A 140 -19.25 -1.99 21.98
N VAL A 141 -20.36 -2.37 21.34
CA VAL A 141 -20.43 -3.58 20.48
C VAL A 141 -19.59 -3.43 19.21
N ALA A 142 -19.63 -2.27 18.57
CA ALA A 142 -18.83 -1.98 17.38
C ALA A 142 -17.32 -2.00 17.68
N LYS A 143 -16.92 -1.43 18.84
CA LYS A 143 -15.52 -1.46 19.32
C LYS A 143 -15.02 -2.90 19.54
N PHE A 144 -15.84 -3.77 20.11
CA PHE A 144 -15.49 -5.18 20.31
C PHE A 144 -15.30 -5.95 18.98
N LEU A 145 -16.24 -5.81 18.04
CA LEU A 145 -16.16 -6.42 16.71
C LEU A 145 -14.94 -5.94 15.92
N LEU A 146 -14.66 -4.62 15.93
CA LEU A 146 -13.49 -4.04 15.28
C LEU A 146 -12.18 -4.54 15.90
N GLY A 147 -12.12 -4.68 17.23
CA GLY A 147 -10.98 -5.25 17.93
C GLY A 147 -10.71 -6.71 17.52
N CYS A 148 -11.76 -7.53 17.45
CA CYS A 148 -11.66 -8.93 17.02
C CYS A 148 -11.15 -9.04 15.57
N LEU A 149 -11.72 -8.25 14.66
CA LEU A 149 -11.29 -8.20 13.26
C LEU A 149 -9.86 -7.71 13.11
N LYS A 150 -9.45 -6.67 13.85
CA LYS A 150 -8.06 -6.16 13.86
C LYS A 150 -7.08 -7.27 14.25
N CYS A 151 -7.40 -8.06 15.27
CA CYS A 151 -6.58 -9.20 15.69
C CYS A 151 -6.50 -10.26 14.58
N CYS A 152 -7.64 -10.65 14.01
CA CYS A 152 -7.70 -11.64 12.93
C CYS A 152 -6.87 -11.20 11.70
N PHE A 153 -7.05 -9.96 11.23
CA PHE A 153 -6.31 -9.43 10.08
C PHE A 153 -4.82 -9.23 10.38
N TRP A 154 -4.45 -8.92 11.62
CA TRP A 154 -3.05 -8.88 12.04
C TRP A 154 -2.39 -10.26 11.98
N CYS A 155 -3.08 -11.30 12.48
CA CYS A 155 -2.62 -12.68 12.36
C CYS A 155 -2.51 -13.12 10.89
N LEU A 156 -3.51 -12.78 10.07
CA LEU A 156 -3.53 -13.10 8.64
C LEU A 156 -2.38 -12.40 7.89
N GLU A 157 -2.10 -11.13 8.17
CA GLU A 157 -0.98 -10.40 7.57
C GLU A 157 0.36 -11.09 7.89
N LYS A 158 0.58 -11.48 9.14
CA LYS A 158 1.78 -12.20 9.56
C LYS A 158 1.89 -13.55 8.89
N PHE A 159 0.79 -14.29 8.83
CA PHE A 159 0.71 -15.58 8.16
C PHE A 159 1.02 -15.48 6.66
N LEU A 160 0.43 -14.51 5.96
CA LEU A 160 0.67 -14.28 4.54
C LEU A 160 2.10 -13.81 4.25
N LYS A 161 2.70 -12.97 5.11
CA LYS A 161 4.12 -12.60 5.01
C LYS A 161 5.02 -13.83 5.11
N PHE A 162 4.72 -14.73 6.04
CA PHE A 162 5.46 -15.97 6.21
C PHE A 162 5.27 -16.90 4.99
N LEU A 163 4.04 -17.10 4.53
CA LEU A 163 3.73 -17.89 3.33
C LEU A 163 4.50 -17.39 2.10
N ASN A 164 4.39 -16.10 1.80
CA ASN A 164 5.04 -15.49 0.66
C ASN A 164 6.56 -15.68 0.74
N ARG A 165 7.18 -15.46 1.90
CA ARG A 165 8.62 -15.67 2.06
C ARG A 165 9.05 -17.12 1.77
N ASN A 166 8.30 -18.10 2.26
CA ASN A 166 8.59 -19.52 2.00
C ASN A 166 8.34 -19.91 0.54
N ALA A 167 7.25 -19.43 -0.06
CA ALA A 167 6.97 -19.64 -1.47
C ALA A 167 8.08 -19.03 -2.36
N TYR A 168 8.56 -17.84 -2.03
CA TYR A 168 9.66 -17.16 -2.72
C TYR A 168 10.99 -17.92 -2.64
N ILE A 169 11.31 -18.53 -1.49
CA ILE A 169 12.48 -19.40 -1.36
C ILE A 169 12.33 -20.65 -2.25
N MET A 170 11.16 -21.29 -2.23
CA MET A 170 10.88 -22.45 -3.07
C MET A 170 10.96 -22.13 -4.57
N ILE A 171 10.51 -20.95 -4.97
CA ILE A 171 10.63 -20.45 -6.35
C ILE A 171 12.10 -20.24 -6.71
N ALA A 172 12.89 -19.61 -5.83
CA ALA A 172 14.31 -19.36 -6.07
C ALA A 172 15.15 -20.64 -6.19
N VAL A 173 14.82 -21.68 -5.42
CA VAL A 173 15.57 -22.95 -5.38
C VAL A 173 15.12 -23.90 -6.51
N TYR A 174 13.82 -24.07 -6.71
CA TYR A 174 13.27 -25.10 -7.61
C TYR A 174 12.80 -24.56 -8.96
N GLY A 175 12.68 -23.24 -9.14
CA GLY A 175 12.24 -22.63 -10.40
C GLY A 175 10.81 -22.97 -10.82
N THR A 176 9.96 -23.40 -9.87
CA THR A 176 8.58 -23.85 -10.15
C THR A 176 7.59 -22.69 -10.28
N ASN A 177 6.45 -22.92 -10.96
CA ASN A 177 5.38 -21.93 -11.14
C ASN A 177 4.76 -21.50 -9.80
N PHE A 178 4.30 -20.24 -9.69
CA PHE A 178 3.73 -19.67 -8.46
C PHE A 178 2.71 -20.58 -7.79
N CYS A 179 1.73 -21.08 -8.55
CA CYS A 179 0.63 -21.85 -7.98
C CYS A 179 1.11 -23.18 -7.40
N SER A 180 2.16 -23.78 -7.97
CA SER A 180 2.80 -24.99 -7.43
C SER A 180 3.62 -24.68 -6.19
N SER A 181 4.44 -23.63 -6.20
CA SER A 181 5.27 -23.26 -5.06
C SER A 181 4.43 -22.74 -3.88
N ALA A 182 3.36 -21.99 -4.16
CA ALA A 182 2.39 -21.52 -3.17
C ALA A 182 1.60 -22.70 -2.57
N ARG A 183 1.19 -23.68 -3.38
CA ARG A 183 0.54 -24.91 -2.90
C ARG A 183 1.47 -25.74 -2.01
N SER A 184 2.75 -25.87 -2.38
CA SER A 184 3.75 -26.54 -1.53
C SER A 184 4.02 -25.78 -0.24
N ALA A 185 4.10 -24.45 -0.27
CA ALA A 185 4.25 -23.62 0.92
C ALA A 185 3.02 -23.72 1.84
N PHE A 186 1.82 -23.74 1.27
CA PHE A 186 0.57 -23.96 2.01
C PHE A 186 0.51 -25.35 2.63
N PHE A 187 0.92 -26.39 1.89
CA PHE A 187 0.94 -27.76 2.39
C PHE A 187 1.99 -27.98 3.49
N LEU A 188 3.16 -27.33 3.38
CA LEU A 188 4.18 -27.30 4.43
C LEU A 188 3.65 -26.68 5.72
N LEU A 189 2.84 -25.62 5.61
CA LEU A 189 2.20 -24.97 6.75
C LEU A 189 1.07 -25.80 7.35
N MET A 190 0.19 -26.36 6.53
CA MET A 190 -0.93 -27.18 6.98
C MET A 190 -0.45 -28.45 7.72
N ARG A 191 0.70 -29.01 7.32
CA ARG A 191 1.34 -30.13 8.03
C ARG A 191 2.01 -29.76 9.36
N ASN A 192 2.32 -28.48 9.58
CA ASN A 192 2.93 -27.98 10.82
C ASN A 192 1.89 -27.42 11.81
N ILE A 193 0.76 -26.89 11.34
CA ILE A 193 -0.34 -26.40 12.21
C ILE A 193 -1.20 -27.53 12.79
N ILE A 194 -1.19 -28.72 12.16
CA ILE A 194 -1.98 -29.91 12.56
C ILE A 194 -1.18 -30.81 13.54
N ARG A 195 0.06 -30.45 13.88
CA ARG A 195 0.81 -31.04 15.00
C ARG A 195 0.81 -30.09 16.19
#